data_AF-A0A4V6E1Z4-F1
#
_entry.id   AF-A0A4V6E1Z4-F1
#
_cell.length_a   1.000
_cell.length_b   1.000
_cell.length_c   1.000
_cell.angle_alpha   90.00
_cell.angle_beta   90.00
_cell.angle_gamma   90.00
#
_symmetry.space_group_name_H-M   'P 1'
#
loop_
_entity.id
_entity.type
_entity.pdbx_description
1 polymer ?
#
loop_
_entity_poly.entity_id
_entity_poly.type
_entity_poly.pdbx_seq_one_letter_code
_entity_poly.pdbx_strand_id
1 'polypeptide(L)'
;RLKPVFLNLLDRDASKEPPLPFLIFEAIGRELGYPTDPNWLLEWAWTLDMEYDDVWESLQNFEHDGKTFEDVLSERASLRSWLYDALPAMPETSGTELNTPSGVKSSIETAEEDVEPEAFDPEDLVARVETAIDALNGGRKQTELLLGLDEVALFVGDSRHRYREFEETMEALQRGPNPVVVTTGQYSLPDTRESLIGEPPEDHWTHQQVPLEGADTEIIVRKRWLQKSDPEGRERVESMVASMPDLSLHSYSSVTSADPDPIESYPFREYDLSLLRTVMQELITQGRSTDRDYIQGRALLVLVRSLFTKFGWASKEAGSLVTWDVLFDLLV
;
A
#
# COMPACT_ATOMS: atom_id res chain seq x y z
N ARG A 1 10.33 9.53 -13.24
CA ARG A 1 9.24 8.52 -13.16
C ARG A 1 9.16 8.12 -11.71
N LEU A 2 7.98 7.90 -11.14
CA LEU A 2 7.89 7.37 -9.77
C LEU A 2 7.76 5.84 -9.84
N LYS A 3 8.59 5.14 -9.07
CA LYS A 3 8.44 3.70 -8.79
C LYS A 3 7.84 3.59 -7.38
N PRO A 4 6.55 3.26 -7.27
CA PRO A 4 5.89 3.21 -5.97
C PRO A 4 6.30 1.95 -5.21
N VAL A 5 6.58 2.10 -3.92
CA VAL A 5 6.83 1.02 -2.97
C VAL A 5 5.81 1.16 -1.85
N PHE A 6 4.93 0.17 -1.68
CA PHE A 6 3.88 0.22 -0.67
C PHE A 6 4.15 -0.75 0.47
N LEU A 7 4.12 -0.23 1.70
CA LEU A 7 4.27 -0.98 2.93
C LEU A 7 3.00 -0.83 3.78
N ASN A 8 2.29 -1.93 3.99
CA ASN A 8 1.13 -1.98 4.89
C ASN A 8 1.58 -2.37 6.31
N LEU A 9 1.26 -1.54 7.30
CA LEU A 9 1.61 -1.74 8.70
C LEU A 9 0.40 -2.05 9.60
N LEU A 10 -0.83 -2.15 9.07
CA LEU A 10 -2.08 -2.26 9.84
C LEU A 10 -2.12 -3.49 10.78
N ASP A 11 -1.61 -4.64 10.31
CA ASP A 11 -1.66 -5.93 11.05
C ASP A 11 -0.30 -6.32 11.66
N ARG A 12 0.69 -5.41 11.62
CA ARG A 12 2.05 -5.67 12.10
C ARG A 12 2.15 -5.38 13.60
N ASP A 13 2.62 -6.37 14.35
CA ASP A 13 2.86 -6.22 15.79
C ASP A 13 4.22 -5.55 16.01
N ALA A 14 4.20 -4.23 16.23
CA ALA A 14 5.41 -3.43 16.44
C ALA A 14 6.27 -3.87 17.64
N SER A 15 5.82 -4.80 18.49
CA SER A 15 6.67 -5.38 19.55
C SER A 15 7.52 -6.57 19.09
N LYS A 16 7.19 -7.16 17.93
CA LYS A 16 7.84 -8.36 17.37
C LYS A 16 8.48 -8.13 16.01
N GLU A 17 8.05 -7.07 15.34
CA GLU A 17 8.55 -6.70 14.02
C GLU A 17 9.93 -6.03 14.14
N PRO A 18 10.78 -6.18 13.11
CA PRO A 18 12.05 -5.45 13.04
C PRO A 18 11.83 -3.92 13.01
N PRO A 19 12.90 -3.12 13.11
CA PRO A 19 12.87 -1.68 12.93
C PRO A 19 12.22 -1.27 11.60
N LEU A 20 11.55 -0.12 11.60
CA LEU A 20 10.94 0.44 10.40
C LEU A 20 11.92 0.56 9.21
N PRO A 21 13.19 0.98 9.38
CA PRO A 21 14.17 0.97 8.30
C PRO A 21 14.25 -0.36 7.55
N PHE A 22 14.32 -1.47 8.29
CA PHE A 22 14.37 -2.81 7.71
C PHE A 22 13.07 -3.16 6.96
N LEU A 23 11.91 -2.80 7.52
CA LEU A 23 10.62 -3.03 6.86
C LEU A 23 10.48 -2.28 5.54
N ILE A 24 11.04 -1.07 5.45
CA ILE A 24 11.09 -0.30 4.21
C ILE A 24 12.02 -0.99 3.21
N PHE A 25 13.21 -1.43 3.65
CA PHE A 25 14.12 -2.18 2.79
C PHE A 25 13.48 -3.46 2.24
N GLU A 26 12.79 -4.22 3.09
CA GLU A 26 12.02 -5.41 2.69
C GLU A 26 10.99 -5.08 1.61
N ALA A 27 10.26 -3.98 1.77
CA ALA A 27 9.26 -3.53 0.80
C ALA A 27 9.88 -3.12 -0.54
N ILE A 28 11.03 -2.42 -0.51
CA ILE A 28 11.78 -2.06 -1.73
C ILE A 28 12.24 -3.35 -2.43
N GLY A 29 12.83 -4.28 -1.68
CA GLY A 29 13.29 -5.56 -2.20
C GLY A 29 12.19 -6.32 -2.94
N ARG A 30 11.01 -6.43 -2.31
CA ARG A 30 9.83 -7.08 -2.90
C ARG A 30 9.36 -6.39 -4.18
N GLU A 31 9.34 -5.05 -4.19
CA GLU A 31 8.90 -4.26 -5.36
C GLU A 31 9.90 -4.33 -6.55
N LEU A 32 11.16 -4.64 -6.26
CA LEU A 32 12.20 -4.92 -7.26
C LEU A 32 12.27 -6.40 -7.66
N GLY A 33 11.50 -7.27 -7.01
CA GLY A 33 11.38 -8.68 -7.37
C GLY A 33 12.39 -9.60 -6.67
N TYR A 34 13.05 -9.13 -5.61
CA TYR A 34 13.92 -9.98 -4.80
C TYR A 34 13.12 -10.79 -3.77
N PRO A 35 13.54 -12.03 -3.48
CA PRO A 35 12.98 -12.80 -2.38
C PRO A 35 13.33 -12.17 -1.03
N THR A 36 12.35 -12.06 -0.12
CA THR A 36 12.53 -11.38 1.18
C THR A 36 12.60 -12.33 2.38
N ASP A 37 12.46 -13.64 2.17
CA ASP A 37 12.49 -14.65 3.21
C ASP A 37 13.33 -15.85 2.76
N PRO A 38 14.42 -16.19 3.47
CA PRO A 38 14.92 -15.55 4.71
C PRO A 38 15.55 -14.17 4.48
N ASN A 39 15.71 -13.36 5.53
CA ASN A 39 16.19 -11.96 5.42
C ASN A 39 17.54 -11.81 4.71
N TRP A 40 18.50 -12.71 4.97
CA TRP A 40 19.79 -12.70 4.27
C TRP A 40 19.65 -12.89 2.77
N LEU A 41 18.59 -13.55 2.30
CA LEU A 41 18.38 -13.83 0.89
C LEU A 41 18.04 -12.55 0.12
N LEU A 42 17.37 -11.59 0.76
CA LEU A 42 17.15 -10.27 0.19
C LEU A 42 18.49 -9.57 -0.04
N GLU A 43 19.28 -9.43 1.01
CA GLU A 43 20.59 -8.78 0.95
C GLU A 43 21.50 -9.48 -0.05
N TRP A 44 21.53 -10.80 -0.01
CA TRP A 44 22.37 -11.60 -0.88
C TRP A 44 21.97 -11.47 -2.35
N ALA A 45 20.67 -11.59 -2.68
CA ALA A 45 20.19 -11.42 -4.05
C ALA A 45 20.40 -9.99 -4.56
N TRP A 46 20.21 -9.00 -3.67
CA TRP A 46 20.48 -7.59 -3.95
C TRP A 46 21.95 -7.37 -4.30
N THR A 47 22.86 -7.79 -3.44
CA THR A 47 24.31 -7.65 -3.65
C THR A 47 24.77 -8.42 -4.89
N LEU A 48 24.18 -9.59 -5.15
CA LEU A 48 24.45 -10.36 -6.36
C LEU A 48 24.13 -9.55 -7.62
N ASP A 49 22.96 -8.89 -7.64
CA ASP A 49 22.49 -8.10 -8.78
C ASP A 49 23.26 -6.78 -8.95
N MET A 50 23.69 -6.17 -7.84
CA MET A 50 24.38 -4.89 -7.86
C MET A 50 25.89 -4.99 -8.14
N GLU A 51 26.55 -6.06 -7.68
CA GLU A 51 28.00 -6.23 -7.81
C GLU A 51 28.42 -7.10 -9.00
N TYR A 52 27.55 -8.00 -9.45
CA TYR A 52 27.87 -8.97 -10.48
C TYR A 52 26.91 -8.86 -11.67
N ASP A 53 27.42 -8.27 -12.76
CA ASP A 53 26.70 -8.13 -14.01
C ASP A 53 26.08 -9.47 -14.47
N ASP A 54 24.77 -9.45 -14.75
CA ASP A 54 23.96 -10.55 -15.28
C ASP A 54 23.87 -11.83 -14.43
N VAL A 55 24.52 -11.91 -13.26
CA VAL A 55 24.54 -13.14 -12.44
C VAL A 55 23.17 -13.41 -11.83
N TRP A 56 22.51 -12.40 -11.25
CA TRP A 56 21.18 -12.58 -10.66
C TRP A 56 20.11 -12.94 -11.71
N GLU A 57 20.06 -12.21 -12.83
CA GLU A 57 19.14 -12.52 -13.93
C GLU A 57 19.38 -13.94 -14.49
N SER A 58 20.64 -14.35 -14.62
CA SER A 58 21.00 -15.69 -15.09
C SER A 58 20.61 -16.76 -14.08
N LEU A 59 20.84 -16.53 -12.78
CA LEU A 59 20.52 -17.48 -11.71
C LEU A 59 19.03 -17.80 -11.67
N GLN A 60 18.17 -16.79 -11.86
CA GLN A 60 16.72 -16.97 -11.88
C GLN A 60 16.26 -17.94 -12.99
N ASN A 61 16.98 -17.98 -14.10
CA ASN A 61 16.67 -18.81 -15.27
C ASN A 61 17.54 -20.08 -15.36
N PHE A 62 18.49 -20.26 -14.44
CA PHE A 62 19.44 -21.37 -14.47
C PHE A 62 18.80 -22.64 -13.93
N GLU A 63 18.90 -23.72 -14.72
CA GLU A 63 18.50 -25.06 -14.29
C GLU A 63 19.74 -25.84 -13.85
N HIS A 64 19.73 -26.29 -12.59
CA HIS A 64 20.79 -27.12 -12.03
C HIS A 64 20.18 -28.34 -11.33
N ASP A 65 20.66 -29.53 -11.71
CA ASP A 65 20.13 -30.82 -11.23
C ASP A 65 18.60 -30.97 -11.38
N GLY A 66 18.06 -30.45 -12.48
CA GLY A 66 16.64 -30.53 -12.82
C GLY A 66 15.73 -29.62 -11.98
N LYS A 67 16.31 -28.63 -11.28
CA LYS A 67 15.59 -27.63 -10.48
C LYS A 67 16.01 -26.22 -10.90
N THR A 68 15.04 -25.32 -10.88
CA THR A 68 15.25 -23.88 -11.02
C THR A 68 15.39 -23.20 -9.66
N PHE A 69 15.84 -21.93 -9.64
CA PHE A 69 15.88 -21.15 -8.40
C PHE A 69 14.50 -21.09 -7.71
N GLU A 70 13.41 -20.92 -8.47
CA GLU A 70 12.04 -20.89 -7.94
C GLU A 70 11.66 -22.20 -7.24
N ASP A 71 11.99 -23.35 -7.85
CA ASP A 71 11.71 -24.67 -7.27
C ASP A 71 12.40 -24.82 -5.91
N VAL A 72 13.67 -24.42 -5.81
CA VAL A 72 14.45 -24.59 -4.57
C VAL A 72 14.07 -23.54 -3.51
N LEU A 73 13.71 -22.33 -3.93
CA LEU A 73 13.18 -21.30 -3.03
C LEU A 73 11.93 -21.80 -2.31
N SER A 74 11.08 -22.54 -3.00
CA SER A 74 9.88 -23.17 -2.40
C SER A 74 10.21 -24.24 -1.36
N GLU A 75 11.33 -24.97 -1.54
CA GLU A 75 11.76 -26.06 -0.67
C GLU A 75 12.67 -25.62 0.50
N ARG A 76 13.15 -24.35 0.51
CA ARG A 76 13.97 -23.61 1.51
C ARG A 76 15.17 -24.34 2.13
N ALA A 77 14.99 -25.52 2.69
CA ALA A 77 15.99 -26.33 3.34
C ALA A 77 17.17 -26.70 2.42
N SER A 78 16.94 -26.82 1.12
CA SER A 78 17.97 -27.12 0.11
C SER A 78 18.55 -25.89 -0.59
N LEU A 79 18.10 -24.67 -0.25
CA LEU A 79 18.50 -23.45 -0.95
C LEU A 79 20.01 -23.23 -0.92
N ARG A 80 20.60 -23.23 0.28
CA ARG A 80 22.05 -23.01 0.43
C ARG A 80 22.88 -24.08 -0.28
N SER A 81 22.53 -25.35 -0.09
CA SER A 81 23.26 -26.45 -0.75
C SER A 81 23.18 -26.35 -2.26
N TRP A 82 22.01 -25.98 -2.81
CA TRP A 82 21.85 -25.80 -4.25
C TRP A 82 22.66 -24.62 -4.76
N LEU A 83 22.66 -23.48 -4.05
CA LEU A 83 23.47 -22.30 -4.43
C LEU A 83 24.97 -22.61 -4.45
N TYR A 84 25.46 -23.45 -3.53
CA TYR A 84 26.87 -23.86 -3.48
C TYR A 84 27.32 -24.62 -4.72
N ASP A 85 26.41 -25.30 -5.42
CA ASP A 85 26.72 -26.10 -6.61
C ASP A 85 26.31 -25.36 -7.90
N ALA A 86 25.19 -24.64 -7.89
CA ALA A 86 24.62 -23.96 -9.05
C ALA A 86 25.46 -22.76 -9.50
N LEU A 87 25.83 -21.85 -8.59
CA LEU A 87 26.59 -20.64 -8.95
C LEU A 87 27.98 -20.95 -9.53
N PRO A 88 28.78 -21.88 -8.98
CA PRO A 88 30.05 -22.26 -9.59
C PRO A 88 29.92 -22.91 -10.97
N ALA A 89 28.75 -23.46 -11.29
CA ALA A 89 28.48 -24.07 -12.59
C ALA A 89 28.04 -23.05 -13.66
N MET A 90 27.73 -21.82 -13.26
CA MET A 90 27.32 -20.75 -14.18
C MET A 90 28.53 -20.12 -14.89
N PRO A 91 28.48 -19.91 -16.22
CA PRO A 91 29.52 -19.18 -16.93
C PRO A 91 29.76 -17.76 -16.39
N GLU A 92 28.69 -17.08 -15.96
CA GLU A 92 28.68 -15.68 -15.52
C GLU A 92 29.48 -15.47 -14.22
N THR A 93 29.65 -16.50 -13.40
CA THR A 93 30.48 -16.42 -12.18
C THR A 93 31.96 -16.66 -12.46
N SER A 94 32.34 -17.00 -13.70
CA SER A 94 33.73 -17.31 -14.05
C SER A 94 34.66 -16.12 -13.81
N GLY A 95 35.60 -16.27 -12.87
CA GLY A 95 36.57 -15.24 -12.53
C GLY A 95 36.15 -14.35 -11.35
N THR A 96 34.99 -14.62 -10.76
CA THR A 96 34.54 -14.02 -9.50
C THR A 96 34.74 -14.99 -8.34
N GLU A 97 34.53 -14.54 -7.11
CA GLU A 97 34.61 -15.40 -5.92
C GLU A 97 33.49 -16.46 -5.90
N LEU A 98 32.40 -16.23 -6.63
CA LEU A 98 31.24 -17.12 -6.74
C LEU A 98 31.49 -18.36 -7.60
N ASN A 99 32.64 -18.47 -8.27
CA ASN A 99 33.02 -19.66 -9.03
C ASN A 99 33.48 -20.85 -8.15
N THR A 100 33.39 -20.72 -6.82
CA THR A 100 33.68 -21.81 -5.89
C THR A 100 32.60 -21.94 -4.82
N PRO A 101 32.30 -23.16 -4.34
CA PRO A 101 31.36 -23.35 -3.23
C PRO A 101 31.74 -22.57 -1.96
N SER A 102 33.03 -22.42 -1.70
CA SER A 102 33.54 -21.63 -0.56
C SER A 102 33.25 -20.15 -0.70
N GLY A 103 33.40 -19.57 -1.90
CA GLY A 103 33.13 -18.15 -2.10
C GLY A 103 31.64 -17.84 -2.09
N VAL A 104 30.79 -18.72 -2.64
CA VAL A 104 29.33 -18.61 -2.48
C VAL A 104 28.94 -18.65 -1.00
N LYS A 105 29.54 -19.57 -0.23
CA LYS A 105 29.30 -19.65 1.21
C LYS A 105 29.70 -18.36 1.93
N SER A 106 30.89 -17.82 1.65
CA SER A 106 31.35 -16.56 2.25
C SER A 106 30.46 -15.39 1.87
N SER A 107 29.99 -15.32 0.61
CA SER A 107 29.04 -14.29 0.17
C SER A 107 27.70 -14.34 0.93
N ILE A 108 27.18 -15.55 1.19
CA ILE A 108 25.96 -15.72 2.01
C ILE A 108 26.21 -15.33 3.46
N GLU A 109 27.35 -15.74 4.04
CA GLU A 109 27.72 -15.37 5.41
C GLU A 109 27.89 -13.86 5.57
N THR A 110 28.47 -13.17 4.59
CA THR A 110 28.54 -11.70 4.56
C THR A 110 27.16 -11.07 4.50
N ALA A 111 26.26 -11.56 3.64
CA ALA A 111 24.89 -11.05 3.59
C ALA A 111 24.09 -11.29 4.88
N GLU A 112 24.40 -12.36 5.63
CA GLU A 112 23.83 -12.60 6.97
C GLU A 112 24.35 -11.61 8.02
N GLU A 113 25.63 -11.24 7.94
CA GLU A 113 26.24 -10.26 8.84
C GLU A 113 25.77 -8.82 8.51
N ASP A 114 25.64 -8.50 7.23
CA ASP A 114 25.21 -7.18 6.74
C ASP A 114 23.72 -6.93 6.96
N VAL A 115 22.91 -7.99 7.10
CA VAL A 115 21.48 -7.91 7.40
C VAL A 115 21.16 -8.66 8.69
N GLU A 116 21.50 -8.01 9.81
CA GLU A 116 20.92 -8.28 11.12
C GLU A 116 19.66 -7.43 11.30
N PRO A 117 18.44 -8.01 11.19
CA PRO A 117 17.20 -7.23 11.13
C PRO A 117 16.96 -6.36 12.36
N GLU A 118 17.41 -6.79 13.54
CA GLU A 118 17.21 -6.05 14.79
C GLU A 118 18.18 -4.87 14.95
N ALA A 119 19.34 -4.91 14.27
CA ALA A 119 20.36 -3.87 14.31
C ALA A 119 20.27 -2.90 13.12
N PHE A 120 19.51 -3.27 12.08
CA PHE A 120 19.37 -2.48 10.85
C PHE A 120 18.79 -1.10 11.12
N ASP A 121 19.55 -0.07 10.75
CA ASP A 121 19.31 1.31 11.17
C ASP A 121 18.93 2.24 9.99
N PRO A 122 18.64 3.53 10.25
CA PRO A 122 18.33 4.49 9.19
C PRO A 122 19.45 4.73 8.16
N GLU A 123 20.71 4.62 8.55
CA GLU A 123 21.87 4.84 7.68
C GLU A 123 22.03 3.65 6.71
N ASP A 124 21.78 2.43 7.19
CA ASP A 124 21.68 1.23 6.34
C ASP A 124 20.60 1.40 5.27
N LEU A 125 19.40 1.85 5.67
CA LEU A 125 18.31 2.12 4.71
C LEU A 125 18.71 3.17 3.67
N VAL A 126 19.35 4.27 4.10
CA VAL A 126 19.80 5.34 3.20
C VAL A 126 20.73 4.78 2.13
N ALA A 127 21.72 3.98 2.53
CA ALA A 127 22.64 3.35 1.58
C ALA A 127 21.91 2.47 0.57
N ARG A 128 20.97 1.62 1.02
CA ARG A 128 20.18 0.76 0.11
C ARG A 128 19.28 1.55 -0.83
N VAL A 129 18.66 2.64 -0.35
CA VAL A 129 17.83 3.51 -1.19
C VAL A 129 18.66 4.22 -2.25
N GLU A 130 19.85 4.72 -1.91
CA GLU A 130 20.76 5.33 -2.89
C GLU A 130 21.18 4.32 -3.96
N THR A 131 21.60 3.11 -3.56
CA THR A 131 21.92 2.03 -4.49
C THR A 131 20.74 1.68 -5.39
N ALA A 132 19.53 1.59 -4.84
CA ALA A 132 18.31 1.31 -5.60
C ALA A 132 18.03 2.40 -6.66
N ILE A 133 18.17 3.66 -6.26
CA ILE A 133 17.96 4.81 -7.15
C ILE A 133 19.01 4.80 -8.26
N ASP A 134 20.27 4.54 -7.95
CA ASP A 134 21.36 4.48 -8.93
C ASP A 134 21.12 3.35 -9.95
N ALA A 135 20.75 2.15 -9.47
CA ALA A 135 20.41 1.01 -10.32
C ALA A 135 19.23 1.32 -11.26
N LEU A 136 18.16 1.92 -10.73
CA LEU A 136 17.00 2.34 -11.53
C LEU A 136 17.34 3.46 -12.54
N ASN A 137 18.43 4.19 -12.32
CA ASN A 137 18.86 5.35 -13.10
C ASN A 137 20.05 5.10 -14.03
N GLY A 138 20.52 3.85 -14.19
CA GLY A 138 21.54 3.50 -15.18
C GLY A 138 21.17 3.82 -16.64
N GLY A 139 19.89 4.14 -16.92
CA GLY A 139 19.38 4.52 -18.23
C GLY A 139 19.16 6.02 -18.47
N ARG A 140 18.48 6.37 -19.57
CA ARG A 140 18.19 7.78 -19.95
C ARG A 140 17.04 8.43 -19.16
N LYS A 141 16.29 7.67 -18.37
CA LYS A 141 15.09 8.16 -17.67
C LYS A 141 15.36 8.18 -16.18
N GLN A 142 15.21 9.36 -15.60
CA GLN A 142 15.28 9.53 -14.15
C GLN A 142 14.04 8.90 -13.50
N THR A 143 14.28 8.00 -12.55
CA THR A 143 13.33 7.25 -11.74
C THR A 143 13.63 7.57 -10.28
N GLU A 144 12.58 7.87 -9.54
CA GLU A 144 12.63 8.16 -8.11
C GLU A 144 11.70 7.17 -7.39
N LEU A 145 12.05 6.81 -6.16
CA LEU A 145 11.17 5.99 -5.32
C LEU A 145 10.08 6.85 -4.68
N LEU A 146 8.87 6.32 -4.66
CA LEU A 146 7.74 6.85 -3.89
C LEU A 146 7.40 5.83 -2.80
N LEU A 147 7.72 6.13 -1.55
CA LEU A 147 7.47 5.26 -0.41
C LEU A 147 6.09 5.56 0.17
N GLY A 148 5.18 4.59 0.10
CA GLY A 148 3.85 4.65 0.70
C GLY A 148 3.81 3.81 1.98
N LEU A 149 3.78 4.47 3.14
CA LEU A 149 3.70 3.79 4.45
C LEU A 149 2.26 3.88 4.97
N ASP A 150 1.54 2.77 4.89
CA ASP A 150 0.12 2.72 5.26
C ASP A 150 -0.03 2.37 6.75
N GLU A 151 -0.81 3.17 7.47
CA GLU A 151 -1.17 3.01 8.89
C GLU A 151 0.02 3.13 9.87
N VAL A 152 0.95 4.05 9.58
CA VAL A 152 2.13 4.33 10.42
C VAL A 152 1.75 4.75 11.83
N ALA A 153 0.69 5.54 12.00
CA ALA A 153 0.26 6.00 13.31
C ALA A 153 -0.12 4.83 14.24
N LEU A 154 -0.73 3.76 13.69
CA LEU A 154 -1.04 2.54 14.44
C LEU A 154 0.21 1.72 14.73
N PHE A 155 1.13 1.61 13.76
CA PHE A 155 2.39 0.90 13.93
C PHE A 155 3.25 1.48 15.05
N VAL A 156 3.37 2.81 15.09
CA VAL A 156 4.08 3.51 16.17
C VAL A 156 3.32 3.40 17.50
N GLY A 157 1.99 3.54 17.45
CA GLY A 157 1.11 3.48 18.61
C GLY A 157 1.55 4.46 19.70
N ASP A 158 1.57 3.99 20.95
CA ASP A 158 2.00 4.78 22.12
C ASP A 158 3.49 4.62 22.45
N SER A 159 4.28 4.04 21.54
CA SER A 159 5.69 3.75 21.81
C SER A 159 6.58 4.95 21.46
N ARG A 160 7.10 5.62 22.48
CA ARG A 160 8.10 6.69 22.33
C ARG A 160 9.34 6.24 21.56
N HIS A 161 9.75 4.98 21.75
CA HIS A 161 10.91 4.42 21.04
C HIS A 161 10.63 4.26 19.55
N ARG A 162 9.48 3.69 19.17
CA ARG A 162 9.08 3.54 17.76
C ARG A 162 8.84 4.87 17.08
N TYR A 163 8.28 5.86 17.80
CA TYR A 163 8.12 7.19 17.23
C TYR A 163 9.47 7.82 16.88
N ARG A 164 10.47 7.71 17.78
CA ARG A 164 11.82 8.20 17.50
C ARG A 164 12.48 7.46 16.37
N GLU A 165 12.38 6.13 16.34
CA GLU A 165 12.88 5.33 15.22
C GLU A 165 12.28 5.80 13.89
N PHE A 166 10.96 6.04 13.85
CA PHE A 166 10.29 6.59 12.67
C PHE A 166 10.82 7.98 12.31
N GLU A 167 10.92 8.90 13.26
CA GLU A 167 11.42 10.26 13.06
C GLU A 167 12.88 10.27 12.56
N GLU A 168 13.76 9.47 13.18
CA GLU A 168 15.15 9.27 12.78
C GLU A 168 15.26 8.68 11.37
N THR A 169 14.38 7.73 11.02
CA THR A 169 14.30 7.16 9.67
C THR A 169 13.92 8.21 8.63
N MET A 170 12.88 9.01 8.92
CA MET A 170 12.43 10.07 8.01
C MET A 170 13.49 11.16 7.84
N GLU A 171 14.16 11.55 8.92
CA GLU A 171 15.25 12.53 8.88
C GLU A 171 16.45 12.02 8.06
N ALA A 172 16.85 10.76 8.24
CA ALA A 172 17.94 10.15 7.48
C ALA A 172 17.62 10.13 5.98
N LEU A 173 16.42 9.67 5.61
CA LEU A 173 15.94 9.70 4.23
C LEU A 173 15.92 11.12 3.66
N GLN A 174 15.42 12.10 4.42
CA GLN A 174 15.36 13.50 3.97
C GLN A 174 16.74 14.12 3.75
N ARG A 175 17.74 13.76 4.58
CA ARG A 175 19.13 14.26 4.44
C ARG A 175 19.92 13.56 3.35
N GLY A 176 19.62 12.29 3.07
CA GLY A 176 20.26 11.50 2.02
C GLY A 176 19.48 11.55 0.70
N PRO A 177 18.93 10.42 0.21
CA PRO A 177 18.33 10.30 -1.12
C PRO A 177 17.03 11.09 -1.30
N ASN A 178 16.41 11.50 -0.19
CA ASN A 178 15.18 12.29 -0.13
C ASN A 178 14.06 11.78 -1.06
N PRO A 179 13.69 10.48 -1.00
CA PRO A 179 12.58 9.96 -1.77
C PRO A 179 11.27 10.62 -1.33
N VAL A 180 10.26 10.62 -2.20
CA VAL A 180 8.93 11.07 -1.80
C VAL A 180 8.34 10.04 -0.85
N VAL A 181 8.05 10.45 0.39
CA VAL A 181 7.40 9.59 1.39
C VAL A 181 5.97 10.09 1.63
N VAL A 182 5.00 9.17 1.53
CA VAL A 182 3.60 9.42 1.84
C VAL A 182 3.19 8.45 2.94
N THR A 183 2.74 8.99 4.07
CA THR A 183 2.26 8.18 5.18
C THR A 183 0.75 8.33 5.33
N THR A 184 0.10 7.27 5.82
CA THR A 184 -1.30 7.32 6.25
C THR A 184 -1.39 6.89 7.71
N GLY A 185 -2.49 7.26 8.35
CA GLY A 185 -2.80 6.83 9.70
C GLY A 185 -4.21 7.22 10.10
N GLN A 186 -4.85 6.37 10.90
CA GLN A 186 -6.13 6.69 11.54
C GLN A 186 -6.01 7.82 12.58
N TYR A 187 -4.85 7.92 13.24
CA TYR A 187 -4.57 8.95 14.22
C TYR A 187 -3.64 10.02 13.64
N SER A 188 -3.77 11.24 14.16
CA SER A 188 -2.92 12.37 13.81
C SER A 188 -1.48 12.13 14.25
N LEU A 189 -0.54 12.05 13.29
CA LEU A 189 0.89 11.95 13.60
C LEU A 189 1.42 13.15 14.42
N PRO A 190 1.05 14.42 14.11
CA PRO A 190 1.33 15.58 14.98
C PRO A 190 0.86 15.40 16.42
N ASP A 191 -0.37 14.94 16.64
CA ASP A 191 -0.92 14.78 17.99
C ASP A 191 -0.20 13.65 18.72
N THR A 192 0.08 12.54 18.02
CA THR A 192 0.90 11.44 18.54
C THR A 192 2.29 11.92 18.93
N ARG A 193 2.93 12.76 18.10
CA ARG A 193 4.23 13.35 18.40
C ARG A 193 4.18 14.23 19.65
N GLU A 194 3.20 15.13 19.73
CA GLU A 194 3.04 16.03 20.86
C GLU A 194 2.88 15.24 22.16
N SER A 195 2.05 14.19 22.15
CA SER A 195 1.82 13.33 23.29
C SER A 195 3.06 12.53 23.72
N LEU A 196 3.88 12.04 22.79
CA LEU A 196 5.00 11.13 23.08
C LEU A 196 6.35 11.82 23.28
N ILE A 197 6.60 12.88 22.50
CA ILE A 197 7.90 13.56 22.38
C ILE A 197 7.80 15.02 22.81
N GLY A 198 6.64 15.66 22.58
CA GLY A 198 6.39 17.09 22.79
C GLY A 198 6.12 17.81 21.47
N GLU A 199 5.81 19.10 21.56
CA GLU A 199 5.47 19.91 20.40
C GLU A 199 6.63 19.98 19.38
N PRO A 200 6.37 19.74 18.08
CA PRO A 200 7.38 19.91 17.04
C PRO A 200 7.71 21.39 16.77
N PRO A 201 8.91 21.69 16.22
CA PRO A 201 9.19 22.98 15.59
C PRO A 201 8.22 23.29 14.44
N GLU A 202 7.94 24.57 14.16
CA GLU A 202 6.98 24.98 13.12
C GLU A 202 7.30 24.44 11.71
N ASP A 203 8.58 24.19 11.39
CA ASP A 203 9.04 23.68 10.11
C ASP A 203 9.10 22.15 10.03
N HIS A 204 8.69 21.45 11.09
CA HIS A 204 8.70 20.00 11.15
C HIS A 204 7.74 19.37 10.13
N TRP A 205 8.17 18.30 9.45
CA TRP A 205 7.43 17.65 8.38
C TRP A 205 6.07 17.09 8.81
N THR A 206 5.85 16.82 10.10
CA THR A 206 4.53 16.41 10.63
C THR A 206 3.46 17.47 10.38
N HIS A 207 3.81 18.76 10.29
CA HIS A 207 2.85 19.82 9.98
C HIS A 207 2.34 19.78 8.53
N GLN A 208 2.95 18.98 7.65
CA GLN A 208 2.46 18.74 6.30
C GLN A 208 1.31 17.72 6.26
N GLN A 209 0.81 17.27 7.41
CA GLN A 209 -0.35 16.40 7.47
C GLN A 209 -1.55 17.08 6.82
N VAL A 210 -2.13 16.40 5.84
CA VAL A 210 -3.43 16.75 5.30
C VAL A 210 -4.47 15.88 6.02
N PRO A 211 -5.32 16.44 6.90
CA PRO A 211 -6.41 15.69 7.47
C PRO A 211 -7.34 15.30 6.33
N LEU A 212 -7.39 14.00 6.07
CA LEU A 212 -8.43 13.43 5.23
C LEU A 212 -9.67 13.38 6.10
N GLU A 213 -10.49 14.43 6.06
CA GLU A 213 -11.90 14.28 6.40
C GLU A 213 -12.39 13.09 5.59
N GLY A 214 -13.05 12.13 6.24
CA GLY A 214 -13.46 10.88 5.61
C GLY A 214 -14.11 11.22 4.29
N ALA A 215 -13.36 11.08 3.19
CA ALA A 215 -13.72 11.65 1.90
C ALA A 215 -15.14 11.23 1.68
N ASP A 216 -16.08 12.18 1.55
CA ASP A 216 -17.52 11.94 1.57
C ASP A 216 -17.71 10.62 0.85
N THR A 217 -17.99 9.53 1.57
CA THR A 217 -17.74 8.19 1.01
C THR A 217 -18.57 7.99 -0.26
N GLU A 218 -19.65 8.74 -0.34
CA GLU A 218 -20.39 9.14 -1.53
C GLU A 218 -19.51 9.54 -2.74
N ILE A 219 -18.61 10.51 -2.64
CA ILE A 219 -17.67 10.93 -3.70
C ILE A 219 -16.82 9.76 -4.20
N ILE A 220 -16.27 8.93 -3.30
CA ILE A 220 -15.50 7.74 -3.71
C ILE A 220 -16.41 6.78 -4.49
N VAL A 221 -17.60 6.50 -3.97
CA VAL A 221 -18.57 5.63 -4.65
C VAL A 221 -18.92 6.19 -6.03
N ARG A 222 -19.25 7.47 -6.14
CA ARG A 222 -19.66 8.12 -7.40
C ARG A 222 -18.52 8.20 -8.42
N LYS A 223 -17.38 8.77 -8.03
CA LYS A 223 -16.28 9.08 -8.96
C LYS A 223 -15.40 7.89 -9.29
N ARG A 224 -15.38 6.85 -8.44
CA ARG A 224 -14.51 5.68 -8.62
C ARG A 224 -15.28 4.40 -8.92
N TRP A 225 -16.36 4.10 -8.19
CA TRP A 225 -17.05 2.81 -8.33
C TRP A 225 -18.19 2.85 -9.34
N LEU A 226 -18.93 3.95 -9.38
CA LEU A 226 -20.00 4.21 -10.33
C LEU A 226 -19.51 4.92 -11.59
N GLN A 227 -18.20 5.08 -11.74
CA GLN A 227 -17.60 5.65 -12.93
C GLN A 227 -18.04 4.82 -14.15
N LYS A 228 -18.63 5.51 -15.13
CA LYS A 228 -19.08 4.86 -16.35
C LYS A 228 -17.86 4.49 -17.19
N SER A 229 -17.80 3.25 -17.65
CA SER A 229 -16.60 2.67 -18.28
C SER A 229 -16.26 3.30 -19.63
N ASP A 230 -17.26 3.88 -20.30
CA ASP A 230 -17.12 4.54 -21.60
C ASP A 230 -17.94 5.84 -21.69
N PRO A 231 -17.60 6.74 -22.63
CA PRO A 231 -18.38 7.96 -22.88
C PRO A 231 -19.83 7.67 -23.30
N GLU A 232 -20.07 6.60 -24.06
CA GLU A 232 -21.42 6.22 -24.52
C GLU A 232 -22.35 5.86 -23.35
N GLY A 233 -21.83 5.20 -22.32
CA GLY A 233 -22.56 4.85 -21.10
C GLY A 233 -22.92 6.08 -20.28
N ARG A 234 -22.05 7.10 -20.26
CA ARG A 234 -22.35 8.39 -19.64
C ARG A 234 -23.48 9.11 -20.40
N GLU A 235 -23.35 9.24 -21.72
CA GLU A 235 -24.38 9.88 -22.58
C GLU A 235 -25.74 9.18 -22.47
N ARG A 236 -25.74 7.85 -22.35
CA ARG A 236 -26.96 7.06 -22.17
C ARG A 236 -27.65 7.39 -20.85
N VAL A 237 -26.91 7.48 -19.74
CA VAL A 237 -27.46 7.86 -18.44
C VAL A 237 -27.92 9.32 -18.45
N GLU A 238 -27.15 10.21 -19.06
CA GLU A 238 -27.53 11.63 -19.25
C GLU A 238 -28.86 11.77 -19.99
N SER A 239 -29.02 11.03 -21.09
CA SER A 239 -30.27 11.00 -21.87
C SER A 239 -31.45 10.46 -21.05
N MET A 240 -31.22 9.42 -20.24
CA MET A 240 -32.26 8.86 -19.36
C MET A 240 -32.69 9.88 -18.31
N VAL A 241 -31.74 10.48 -17.59
CA VAL A 241 -32.00 11.50 -16.56
C VAL A 241 -32.72 12.71 -17.17
N ALA A 242 -32.28 13.19 -18.34
CA ALA A 242 -32.92 14.30 -19.04
C ALA A 242 -34.35 13.99 -19.51
N SER A 243 -34.67 12.72 -19.74
CA SER A 243 -36.01 12.26 -20.12
C SER A 243 -36.94 12.01 -18.94
N MET A 244 -36.43 12.06 -17.70
CA MET A 244 -37.25 11.83 -16.52
C MET A 244 -38.22 13.00 -16.29
N PRO A 245 -39.47 12.72 -15.88
CA PRO A 245 -40.40 13.76 -15.49
C PRO A 245 -39.87 14.51 -14.26
N ASP A 246 -40.13 15.83 -14.21
CA ASP A 246 -39.81 16.65 -13.04
C ASP A 246 -40.65 16.18 -11.84
N LEU A 247 -40.02 15.41 -10.96
CA LEU A 247 -40.61 14.88 -9.74
C LEU A 247 -40.11 15.75 -8.58
N SER A 248 -40.80 16.85 -8.32
CA SER A 248 -40.53 17.65 -7.13
C SER A 248 -40.98 16.89 -5.88
N LEU A 249 -40.01 16.59 -5.01
CA LEU A 249 -40.27 16.00 -3.69
C LEU A 249 -40.57 17.11 -2.68
N HIS A 250 -41.77 17.08 -2.10
CA HIS A 250 -42.06 17.89 -0.91
C HIS A 250 -41.51 17.18 0.33
N SER A 251 -40.32 17.57 0.77
CA SER A 251 -39.71 17.07 2.01
C SER A 251 -39.99 18.01 3.19
N TYR A 252 -40.05 17.46 4.41
CA TYR A 252 -40.20 18.24 5.64
C TYR A 252 -38.94 19.04 6.01
N SER A 253 -37.80 18.67 5.43
CA SER A 253 -36.50 19.35 5.56
C SER A 253 -35.71 19.21 4.25
N SER A 254 -34.82 20.15 3.96
CA SER A 254 -33.93 20.05 2.81
C SER A 254 -32.95 18.88 3.01
N VAL A 255 -32.94 17.93 2.07
CA VAL A 255 -31.87 16.94 1.96
C VAL A 255 -30.75 17.60 1.16
N THR A 256 -29.56 17.70 1.75
CA THR A 256 -28.42 18.39 1.13
C THR A 256 -27.25 17.42 0.97
N SER A 257 -26.78 17.23 -0.25
CA SER A 257 -25.45 16.68 -0.56
C SER A 257 -24.48 17.84 -0.76
N ALA A 258 -23.19 17.64 -0.45
CA ALA A 258 -22.16 18.65 -0.68
C ALA A 258 -21.83 18.84 -2.18
N ASP A 259 -22.14 17.85 -3.02
CA ASP A 259 -21.78 17.85 -4.45
C ASP A 259 -22.76 16.96 -5.24
N PRO A 260 -24.08 17.21 -5.29
CA PRO A 260 -25.02 16.29 -5.92
C PRO A 260 -24.78 16.17 -7.45
N ASP A 261 -24.62 14.93 -7.95
CA ASP A 261 -24.55 14.64 -9.38
C ASP A 261 -25.39 13.39 -9.72
N PRO A 262 -26.54 13.53 -10.40
CA PRO A 262 -27.44 12.41 -10.71
C PRO A 262 -26.84 11.42 -11.71
N ILE A 263 -25.92 11.83 -12.56
CA ILE A 263 -25.28 10.98 -13.58
C ILE A 263 -24.20 10.11 -12.92
N GLU A 264 -23.37 10.73 -12.08
CA GLU A 264 -22.34 10.02 -11.32
C GLU A 264 -22.95 9.11 -10.24
N SER A 265 -24.13 9.48 -9.71
CA SER A 265 -24.85 8.69 -8.69
C SER A 265 -25.58 7.47 -9.26
N TYR A 266 -25.90 7.43 -10.56
CA TYR A 266 -26.62 6.28 -11.15
C TYR A 266 -25.89 4.95 -10.91
N PRO A 267 -26.57 3.89 -10.41
CA PRO A 267 -28.03 3.68 -10.35
C PRO A 267 -28.76 4.16 -9.08
N PHE A 268 -28.09 4.91 -8.21
CA PHE A 268 -28.71 5.59 -7.07
C PHE A 268 -29.32 6.92 -7.52
N ARG A 269 -30.29 7.45 -6.77
CA ARG A 269 -30.75 8.83 -6.96
C ARG A 269 -29.72 9.79 -6.38
N GLU A 270 -29.80 11.04 -6.83
CA GLU A 270 -28.90 12.16 -6.50
C GLU A 270 -28.54 12.29 -5.01
N TYR A 271 -29.47 11.96 -4.10
CA TYR A 271 -29.29 12.08 -2.65
C TYR A 271 -29.29 10.75 -1.89
N ASP A 272 -29.48 9.61 -2.56
CA ASP A 272 -29.64 8.32 -1.87
C ASP A 272 -28.37 7.91 -1.13
N LEU A 273 -27.18 8.21 -1.67
CA LEU A 273 -25.91 7.91 -0.99
C LEU A 273 -25.71 8.76 0.27
N SER A 274 -26.04 10.06 0.21
CA SER A 274 -25.99 10.95 1.37
C SER A 274 -26.98 10.51 2.44
N LEU A 275 -28.21 10.20 2.04
CA LEU A 275 -29.26 9.71 2.92
C LEU A 275 -28.89 8.36 3.54
N LEU A 276 -28.29 7.44 2.78
CA LEU A 276 -27.87 6.14 3.31
C LEU A 276 -26.81 6.31 4.39
N ARG A 277 -25.85 7.21 4.17
CA ARG A 277 -24.88 7.59 5.21
C ARG A 277 -25.59 8.11 6.46
N THR A 278 -26.53 9.05 6.32
CA THR A 278 -27.26 9.62 7.47
C THR A 278 -28.10 8.57 8.21
N VAL A 279 -28.79 7.69 7.49
CA VAL A 279 -29.58 6.60 8.09
C VAL A 279 -28.67 5.61 8.82
N MET A 280 -27.51 5.27 8.25
CA MET A 280 -26.51 4.42 8.89
C MET A 280 -25.90 5.08 10.14
N GLN A 281 -25.66 6.39 10.10
CA GLN A 281 -25.24 7.18 11.25
C GLN A 281 -26.26 7.05 12.40
N GLU A 282 -27.54 7.22 12.13
CA GLU A 282 -28.61 7.18 13.14
C GLU A 282 -29.00 5.76 13.61
N LEU A 283 -28.79 4.72 12.80
CA LEU A 283 -29.08 3.34 13.19
C LEU A 283 -27.95 2.72 14.03
N ILE A 284 -26.69 3.06 13.74
CA ILE A 284 -25.50 2.52 14.44
C ILE A 284 -25.25 3.21 15.80
N THR A 285 -25.80 4.39 16.04
CA THR A 285 -25.59 5.21 17.25
C THR A 285 -26.08 4.59 18.57
N GLN A 286 -26.77 3.44 18.56
CA GLN A 286 -27.21 2.77 19.79
C GLN A 286 -26.12 1.92 20.52
N GLY A 287 -24.88 1.85 20.01
CA GLY A 287 -23.90 0.86 20.50
C GLY A 287 -22.61 1.34 21.18
N ARG A 288 -21.89 2.35 20.65
CA ARG A 288 -20.56 2.77 21.16
C ARG A 288 -20.13 4.11 20.53
N SER A 289 -19.43 4.96 21.29
CA SER A 289 -19.26 6.39 20.97
C SER A 289 -17.94 6.77 20.29
N THR A 290 -16.96 5.88 20.15
CA THR A 290 -15.57 6.31 19.87
C THR A 290 -15.02 5.99 18.48
N ASP A 291 -15.72 5.22 17.63
CA ASP A 291 -15.26 4.87 16.26
C ASP A 291 -16.32 5.18 15.18
N ARG A 292 -16.95 6.35 15.26
CA ARG A 292 -18.20 6.63 14.54
C ARG A 292 -18.00 6.84 13.03
N ASP A 293 -17.14 7.77 12.62
CA ASP A 293 -17.07 8.14 11.19
C ASP A 293 -16.33 7.09 10.32
N TYR A 294 -15.31 6.42 10.88
CA TYR A 294 -14.47 5.44 10.18
C TYR A 294 -15.18 4.10 9.91
N ILE A 295 -15.88 3.55 10.91
CA ILE A 295 -16.63 2.29 10.75
C ILE A 295 -17.79 2.47 9.76
N GLN A 296 -18.39 3.67 9.73
CA GLN A 296 -19.59 3.96 8.94
C GLN A 296 -19.29 4.23 7.46
N GLY A 297 -18.21 4.95 7.15
CA GLY A 297 -17.72 5.08 5.76
C GLY A 297 -17.34 3.72 5.17
N ARG A 298 -16.64 2.87 5.93
CA ARG A 298 -16.35 1.49 5.50
C ARG A 298 -17.62 0.65 5.33
N ALA A 299 -18.63 0.81 6.19
CA ALA A 299 -19.90 0.11 6.03
C ALA A 299 -20.62 0.48 4.73
N LEU A 300 -20.69 1.78 4.38
CA LEU A 300 -21.26 2.22 3.09
C LEU A 300 -20.52 1.57 1.91
N LEU A 301 -19.19 1.55 1.91
CA LEU A 301 -18.40 0.89 0.87
C LEU A 301 -18.69 -0.62 0.80
N VAL A 302 -18.77 -1.30 1.93
CA VAL A 302 -19.09 -2.75 1.95
C VAL A 302 -20.48 -3.01 1.37
N LEU A 303 -21.48 -2.19 1.73
CA LEU A 303 -22.86 -2.31 1.23
C LEU A 303 -22.94 -2.10 -0.27
N VAL A 304 -22.35 -1.01 -0.78
CA VAL A 304 -22.34 -0.73 -2.22
C VAL A 304 -21.60 -1.84 -2.97
N ARG A 305 -20.47 -2.34 -2.45
CA ARG A 305 -19.76 -3.46 -3.06
C ARG A 305 -20.62 -4.72 -3.10
N SER A 306 -21.30 -5.04 -1.99
CA SER A 306 -22.20 -6.19 -1.88
C SER A 306 -23.33 -6.11 -2.91
N LEU A 307 -23.91 -4.93 -3.11
CA LEU A 307 -24.95 -4.68 -4.12
C LEU A 307 -24.50 -5.12 -5.53
N PHE A 308 -23.30 -4.72 -5.95
CA PHE A 308 -22.79 -5.07 -7.28
C PHE A 308 -22.28 -6.51 -7.39
N THR A 309 -21.65 -7.03 -6.34
CA THR A 309 -20.99 -8.36 -6.37
C THR A 309 -21.91 -9.52 -6.00
N LYS A 310 -22.80 -9.35 -5.01
CA LYS A 310 -23.72 -10.40 -4.53
C LYS A 310 -25.11 -10.31 -5.14
N PHE A 311 -25.63 -9.09 -5.31
CA PHE A 311 -27.00 -8.86 -5.80
C PHE A 311 -27.07 -8.60 -7.32
N GLY A 312 -25.92 -8.71 -8.01
CA GLY A 312 -25.85 -8.70 -9.47
C GLY A 312 -26.23 -7.38 -10.12
N TRP A 313 -26.16 -6.26 -9.38
CA TRP A 313 -26.56 -4.94 -9.91
C TRP A 313 -25.73 -4.47 -11.10
N ALA A 314 -24.51 -4.99 -11.26
CA ALA A 314 -23.68 -4.72 -12.44
C ALA A 314 -24.29 -5.26 -13.74
N SER A 315 -25.19 -6.23 -13.65
CA SER A 315 -25.83 -6.89 -14.79
C SER A 315 -27.26 -6.40 -15.07
N LYS A 316 -27.76 -5.42 -14.32
CA LYS A 316 -29.11 -4.88 -14.48
C LYS A 316 -29.20 -4.01 -15.73
N GLU A 317 -30.38 -3.99 -16.34
CA GLU A 317 -30.64 -3.16 -17.52
C GLU A 317 -30.51 -1.67 -17.19
N ALA A 318 -30.01 -0.89 -18.15
CA ALA A 318 -29.91 0.55 -18.03
C ALA A 318 -31.30 1.17 -17.81
N GLY A 319 -31.42 2.04 -16.82
CA GLY A 319 -32.69 2.59 -16.32
C GLY A 319 -33.18 1.94 -15.03
N SER A 320 -32.54 0.86 -14.57
CA SER A 320 -32.80 0.28 -13.25
C SER A 320 -32.28 1.20 -12.14
N LEU A 321 -33.14 1.53 -11.17
CA LEU A 321 -32.78 2.31 -9.99
C LEU A 321 -32.71 1.44 -8.75
N VAL A 322 -31.67 1.66 -7.95
CA VAL A 322 -31.55 1.04 -6.63
C VAL A 322 -32.56 1.71 -5.71
N THR A 323 -33.53 0.95 -5.24
CA THR A 323 -34.59 1.45 -4.36
C THR A 323 -34.25 1.19 -2.90
N TRP A 324 -34.89 1.93 -2.00
CA TRP A 324 -34.61 1.84 -0.56
C TRP A 324 -34.90 0.47 0.05
N ASP A 325 -35.87 -0.28 -0.46
CA ASP A 325 -36.12 -1.67 -0.06
C ASP A 325 -34.89 -2.57 -0.30
N VAL A 326 -34.24 -2.43 -1.47
CA VAL A 326 -33.00 -3.16 -1.79
C VAL A 326 -31.87 -2.75 -0.85
N LEU A 327 -31.82 -1.48 -0.47
CA LEU A 327 -30.82 -0.96 0.47
C LEU A 327 -31.10 -1.45 1.89
N PHE A 328 -32.36 -1.53 2.32
CA PHE A 328 -32.74 -2.09 3.62
C PHE A 328 -32.46 -3.59 3.70
N ASP A 329 -32.70 -4.35 2.65
CA ASP A 329 -32.37 -5.80 2.59
C ASP A 329 -30.86 -6.05 2.73
N LEU A 330 -30.02 -5.07 2.42
CA LEU A 330 -28.57 -5.15 2.63
C LEU A 330 -28.14 -4.87 4.08
N LEU A 331 -29.00 -4.23 4.88
CA LEU A 331 -28.73 -3.84 6.26
C LEU A 331 -29.15 -4.90 7.29
N VAL A 332 -29.96 -5.89 6.89
CA VAL A 332 -30.52 -6.97 7.73
C VAL A 332 -29.75 -8.28 7.54
#